data_AF-A0A1I2CLN8-F1
#
_entry.id   AF-A0A1I2CLN8-F1
#
_cell.length_a   1.000
_cell.length_b   1.000
_cell.length_c   1.000
_cell.angle_alpha   90.00
_cell.angle_beta   90.00
_cell.angle_gamma   90.00
#
_symmetry.space_group_name_H-M   'P 1'
#
loop_
_entity.id
_entity.type
_entity.pdbx_description
1 polymer ?
#
loop_
_entity_poly.entity_id
_entity_poly.type
_entity_poly.pdbx_seq_one_letter_code
_entity_poly.pdbx_strand_id
1 'polypeptide(L)'
;MDYTGNEESDFGYKLLRYTLLPELFGSEEDDILYWGGKTIARKYPLEKLDDIVTFFKKAGWGELRLVNEKKRSIYLEMKIEKSNQISRHLEAGYIAEQIEQIKGRPAVTYISREKNKVTFHVQWDK
;
A
#
# COMPACT_ATOMS: atom_id res chain seq x y z
N MET A 1 1.04 -28.04 -1.28
CA MET A 1 1.64 -27.30 -0.15
C MET A 1 0.64 -26.26 0.25
N ASP A 2 0.27 -26.28 1.52
CA ASP A 2 -1.08 -25.99 1.99
C ASP A 2 -1.43 -24.50 1.99
N TYR A 3 -2.56 -24.16 1.34
CA TYR A 3 -3.22 -22.86 1.46
C TYR A 3 -4.33 -22.95 2.50
N THR A 4 -3.99 -23.22 3.76
CA THR A 4 -4.87 -22.86 4.86
C THR A 4 -4.54 -21.42 5.23
N GLY A 5 -5.26 -20.47 4.62
CA GLY A 5 -5.32 -19.12 5.18
C GLY A 5 -5.86 -19.26 6.61
N ASN A 6 -5.03 -18.98 7.61
CA ASN A 6 -5.42 -19.18 8.99
C ASN A 6 -6.52 -18.16 9.34
N GLU A 7 -7.79 -18.57 9.40
CA GLU A 7 -8.96 -17.70 9.59
C GLU A 7 -8.81 -16.79 10.83
N GLU A 8 -8.17 -17.29 11.88
CA GLU A 8 -7.87 -16.53 13.10
C GLU A 8 -6.95 -15.32 12.84
N SER A 9 -6.00 -15.45 11.91
CA SER A 9 -5.07 -14.37 11.54
C SER A 9 -5.74 -13.26 10.71
N ASP A 10 -6.71 -13.61 9.87
CA ASP A 10 -7.47 -12.65 9.07
C ASP A 10 -8.44 -11.84 9.94
N PHE A 11 -9.09 -12.48 10.92
CA PHE A 11 -9.93 -11.78 11.89
C PHE A 11 -9.12 -10.78 12.73
N GLY A 12 -7.96 -11.19 13.25
CA GLY A 12 -7.08 -10.30 14.00
C GLY A 12 -6.60 -9.10 13.18
N TYR A 13 -6.20 -9.33 11.92
CA TYR A 13 -5.85 -8.26 10.99
C TYR A 13 -7.03 -7.30 10.77
N LYS A 14 -8.24 -7.83 10.54
CA LYS A 14 -9.45 -7.01 10.35
C LYS A 14 -9.77 -6.16 11.58
N LEU A 15 -9.72 -6.75 12.77
CA LEU A 15 -10.00 -6.03 14.02
C LEU A 15 -9.07 -4.83 14.21
N LEU A 16 -7.77 -5.01 13.93
CA LEU A 16 -6.83 -3.90 14.02
C LEU A 16 -7.03 -2.91 12.87
N ARG A 17 -6.97 -3.39 11.62
CA ARG A 17 -6.88 -2.53 10.43
C ARG A 17 -8.19 -1.83 10.06
N TYR A 18 -9.32 -2.50 10.24
CA TYR A 18 -10.64 -2.03 9.80
C TYR A 18 -11.46 -1.43 10.93
N THR A 19 -11.18 -1.81 12.18
CA THR A 19 -11.93 -1.31 13.35
C THR A 19 -11.08 -0.39 14.21
N LEU A 20 -9.93 -0.85 14.71
CA LEU A 20 -9.17 -0.07 15.68
C LEU A 20 -8.50 1.17 15.08
N LEU A 21 -7.81 1.06 13.94
CA LEU A 21 -7.06 2.20 13.39
C LEU A 21 -7.94 3.40 13.01
N PRO A 22 -9.10 3.23 12.33
CA PRO A 22 -9.99 4.35 12.06
C PRO A 22 -10.49 5.04 13.33
N GLU A 23 -10.85 4.27 14.36
CA GLU A 23 -11.31 4.80 15.65
C GLU A 23 -10.20 5.53 16.43
N LEU A 24 -8.96 5.06 16.36
CA LEU A 24 -7.82 5.68 17.04
C LEU A 24 -7.36 6.98 16.38
N PHE A 25 -7.39 7.05 15.06
CA PHE A 25 -6.80 8.17 14.31
C PHE A 25 -7.83 9.21 13.85
N GLY A 26 -9.10 8.83 13.73
CA GLY A 26 -10.17 9.75 13.36
C GLY A 26 -9.86 10.52 12.08
N SER A 27 -9.89 11.85 12.16
CA SER A 27 -9.67 12.73 11.00
C SER A 27 -8.24 12.72 10.45
N GLU A 28 -7.26 12.24 11.22
CA GLU A 28 -5.85 12.21 10.82
C GLU A 28 -5.42 10.83 10.30
N GLU A 29 -6.35 9.88 10.14
CA GLU A 29 -6.07 8.50 9.72
C GLU A 29 -5.17 8.47 8.47
N ASP A 30 -5.51 9.23 7.43
CA ASP A 30 -4.80 9.21 6.17
C ASP A 30 -3.33 9.65 6.30
N ASP A 31 -3.07 10.76 6.99
CA ASP A 31 -1.73 11.31 7.17
C ASP A 31 -0.87 10.39 8.06
N ILE A 32 -1.44 9.91 9.17
CA ILE A 32 -0.76 9.00 10.10
C ILE A 32 -0.43 7.68 9.39
N LEU A 33 -1.36 7.12 8.63
CA LEU A 33 -1.14 5.89 7.88
C LEU A 33 -0.10 6.09 6.78
N TYR A 34 -0.12 7.22 6.06
CA TYR A 34 0.89 7.50 5.05
C TYR A 34 2.30 7.53 5.65
N TRP A 35 2.47 8.21 6.78
CA TRP A 35 3.73 8.19 7.52
C TRP A 35 4.09 6.80 8.05
N GLY A 36 3.09 6.05 8.55
CA GLY A 36 3.26 4.67 9.00
C GLY A 36 3.77 3.76 7.87
N GLY A 37 3.23 3.91 6.66
CA GLY A 37 3.66 3.19 5.47
C GLY A 37 5.12 3.47 5.13
N LYS A 38 5.53 4.74 5.14
CA LYS A 38 6.94 5.13 4.96
C LYS A 38 7.84 4.49 6.03
N THR A 39 7.39 4.49 7.28
CA THR A 39 8.13 3.87 8.39
C THR A 39 8.31 2.36 8.20
N ILE A 40 7.30 1.66 7.68
CA ILE A 40 7.42 0.24 7.35
C ILE A 40 8.43 0.04 6.22
N ALA A 41 8.35 0.82 5.14
CA ALA A 41 9.29 0.69 4.02
C ALA A 41 10.75 0.89 4.44
N ARG A 42 11.04 1.85 5.32
CA ARG A 42 12.39 2.05 5.90
C ARG A 42 12.89 0.86 6.71
N LYS A 43 11.99 0.14 7.39
CA LYS A 43 12.35 -1.06 8.18
C LYS A 43 12.50 -2.31 7.32
N TYR A 44 11.83 -2.35 6.17
CA TYR A 44 11.82 -3.47 5.24
C TYR A 44 12.17 -2.99 3.82
N PRO A 45 13.41 -2.50 3.59
CA PRO A 45 13.79 -1.96 2.30
C PRO A 45 13.80 -3.05 1.22
N LEU A 46 13.41 -2.68 0.01
CA LEU A 46 13.43 -3.55 -1.17
C LEU A 46 14.38 -2.99 -2.23
N GLU A 47 14.96 -3.88 -3.03
CA GLU A 47 15.89 -3.48 -4.08
C GLU A 47 15.21 -3.35 -5.46
N LYS A 48 14.08 -4.05 -5.66
CA LYS A 48 13.39 -4.12 -6.96
C LYS A 48 11.92 -3.77 -6.84
N LEU A 49 11.39 -3.16 -7.90
CA LEU A 49 9.98 -2.80 -7.98
C LEU A 49 9.06 -4.03 -7.89
N ASP A 50 9.44 -5.15 -8.50
CA ASP A 50 8.66 -6.39 -8.46
C ASP A 50 8.52 -6.97 -7.04
N ASP A 51 9.47 -6.68 -6.15
CA ASP A 51 9.40 -7.12 -4.76
C ASP A 51 8.30 -6.38 -3.99
N ILE A 52 7.92 -5.18 -4.42
CA ILE A 52 6.80 -4.41 -3.83
C ILE A 52 5.50 -5.21 -4.02
N VAL A 53 5.27 -5.76 -5.22
CA VAL A 53 4.08 -6.58 -5.51
C VAL A 53 4.07 -7.84 -4.64
N THR A 54 5.23 -8.48 -4.47
CA THR A 54 5.38 -9.66 -3.61
C THR A 54 5.11 -9.31 -2.14
N PHE A 55 5.58 -8.16 -1.67
CA PHE A 55 5.35 -7.68 -0.31
C PHE A 55 3.86 -7.44 -0.05
N PHE A 56 3.15 -6.78 -0.96
CA PHE A 56 1.70 -6.54 -0.83
C PHE A 56 0.90 -7.81 -0.60
N LYS A 57 1.25 -8.88 -1.34
CA LYS A 57 0.63 -10.20 -1.17
C LYS A 57 0.94 -10.81 0.20
N LYS A 58 2.21 -10.74 0.63
CA LYS A 58 2.64 -11.27 1.94
C LYS A 58 2.04 -10.50 3.13
N ALA A 59 1.89 -9.19 2.99
CA ALA A 59 1.34 -8.30 4.01
C ALA A 59 -0.19 -8.34 4.12
N GLY A 60 -0.88 -9.10 3.26
CA GLY A 60 -2.34 -9.16 3.23
C GLY A 60 -3.00 -7.87 2.73
N TRP A 61 -2.28 -7.00 2.04
CA TRP A 61 -2.81 -5.72 1.56
C TRP A 61 -3.62 -5.85 0.26
N GLY A 62 -3.35 -6.92 -0.49
CA GLY A 62 -4.08 -7.30 -1.70
C GLY A 62 -3.14 -7.60 -2.87
N GLU A 63 -3.73 -7.79 -4.05
CA GLU A 63 -2.97 -7.98 -5.29
C GLU A 63 -2.68 -6.64 -5.95
N LEU A 64 -1.41 -6.25 -5.97
CA LEU A 64 -0.91 -5.06 -6.66
C LEU A 64 -0.38 -5.44 -8.05
N ARG A 65 -0.61 -4.62 -9.07
CA ARG A 65 -0.11 -4.84 -10.43
C ARG A 65 0.43 -3.55 -11.01
N LEU A 66 1.60 -3.60 -11.63
CA LEU A 66 2.11 -2.49 -12.46
C LEU A 66 1.33 -2.46 -13.78
N VAL A 67 0.64 -1.37 -14.06
CA VAL A 67 -0.17 -1.21 -15.28
C VAL A 67 0.42 -0.24 -16.29
N ASN A 68 1.30 0.65 -15.83
CA ASN A 68 1.98 1.60 -16.70
C ASN A 68 3.28 2.09 -16.05
N GLU A 69 4.34 2.17 -16.84
CA GLU A 69 5.61 2.76 -16.44
C GLU A 69 6.00 3.86 -17.43
N LYS A 70 6.31 5.03 -16.88
CA LYS A 70 6.80 6.21 -17.58
C LYS A 70 8.17 6.57 -17.01
N LYS A 71 8.85 7.50 -17.70
CA LYS A 71 10.20 7.96 -17.32
C LYS A 71 10.36 8.37 -15.85
N ARG A 72 9.33 8.96 -15.24
CA ARG A 72 9.34 9.47 -13.86
C ARG A 72 8.10 9.14 -13.05
N SER A 73 7.31 8.17 -13.53
CA SER A 73 6.15 7.74 -12.80
C SER A 73 5.77 6.32 -13.13
N ILE A 74 5.12 5.67 -12.18
CA ILE A 74 4.49 4.37 -12.36
C ILE A 74 3.04 4.45 -11.92
N TYR A 75 2.23 3.59 -12.49
CA TYR A 75 0.84 3.38 -12.09
C TYR A 75 0.71 1.94 -11.65
N LEU A 76 0.35 1.77 -10.39
CA LEU A 76 0.07 0.47 -9.79
C LEU A 76 -1.43 0.39 -9.50
N GLU A 77 -2.05 -0.75 -9.75
CA GLU A 77 -3.47 -0.97 -9.51
C GLU A 77 -3.71 -2.18 -8.62
N MET A 78 -4.69 -2.06 -7.74
CA MET A 78 -5.22 -3.17 -6.97
C MET A 78 -6.73 -3.24 -7.11
N LYS A 79 -7.27 -4.46 -7.20
CA LYS A 79 -8.72 -4.68 -7.12
C LYS A 79 -9.16 -4.56 -5.67
N ILE A 80 -10.30 -3.91 -5.45
CA ILE A 80 -10.94 -3.84 -4.14
C ILE A 80 -12.40 -4.26 -4.24
N GLU A 81 -12.91 -4.84 -3.15
CA GLU A 81 -14.34 -5.06 -3.01
C GLU A 81 -15.06 -3.72 -2.80
N LYS A 82 -16.30 -3.60 -3.29
CA LYS A 82 -17.10 -2.37 -3.16
C LYS A 82 -17.36 -2.00 -1.69
N SER A 83 -17.47 -3.00 -0.83
CA SER A 83 -17.65 -2.86 0.63
C SER A 83 -16.38 -2.38 1.33
N ASN A 84 -15.21 -2.55 0.71
CA ASN A 84 -13.94 -2.21 1.32
C ASN A 84 -13.75 -0.69 1.22
N GLN A 85 -13.97 0.01 2.34
CA GLN A 85 -13.88 1.47 2.44
C GLN A 85 -12.64 1.97 3.20
N ILE A 86 -11.76 1.08 3.69
CA ILE A 86 -10.59 1.49 4.49
C ILE A 86 -9.68 2.43 3.71
N SER A 87 -8.98 3.29 4.45
CA SER A 87 -7.91 4.13 3.92
C SER A 87 -6.80 3.28 3.29
N ARG A 88 -6.25 3.73 2.17
CA ARG A 88 -5.10 3.11 1.49
C ARG A 88 -3.81 3.93 1.57
N HIS A 89 -3.78 4.88 2.49
CA HIS A 89 -2.63 5.75 2.67
C HIS A 89 -1.42 5.00 3.25
N LEU A 90 -1.64 3.95 4.05
CA LEU A 90 -0.57 3.05 4.51
C LEU A 90 0.18 2.45 3.32
N GLU A 91 -0.56 1.86 2.38
CA GLU A 91 -0.04 1.27 1.15
C GLU A 91 0.65 2.34 0.28
N ALA A 92 0.05 3.51 0.13
CA ALA A 92 0.61 4.61 -0.67
C ALA A 92 1.93 5.15 -0.11
N GLY A 93 2.01 5.34 1.21
CA GLY A 93 3.22 5.79 1.89
C GLY A 93 4.33 4.75 1.80
N TYR A 94 3.98 3.47 1.97
CA TYR A 94 4.93 2.37 1.76
C TYR A 94 5.49 2.38 0.33
N ILE A 95 4.62 2.45 -0.69
CA ILE A 95 5.07 2.50 -2.09
C ILE A 95 5.96 3.72 -2.34
N ALA A 96 5.58 4.90 -1.83
CA ALA A 96 6.34 6.14 -2.05
C ALA A 96 7.78 5.98 -1.55
N GLU A 97 7.95 5.52 -0.31
CA GLU A 97 9.26 5.35 0.29
C GLU A 97 10.08 4.22 -0.36
N GLN A 98 9.46 3.10 -0.76
CA GLN A 98 10.17 2.05 -1.50
C GLN A 98 10.71 2.59 -2.83
N ILE A 99 9.89 3.33 -3.58
CA ILE A 99 10.33 3.94 -4.84
C ILE A 99 11.40 5.00 -4.60
N GLU A 100 11.30 5.77 -3.52
CA GLU A 100 12.32 6.74 -3.14
C GLU A 100 13.69 6.08 -2.90
N GLN A 101 13.71 4.97 -2.17
CA GLN A 101 14.94 4.20 -1.90
C GLN A 101 15.49 3.54 -3.18
N ILE A 102 14.63 2.91 -3.99
CA ILE A 102 15.03 2.22 -5.22
C ILE A 102 15.56 3.20 -6.27
N LYS A 103 14.94 4.38 -6.40
CA LYS A 103 15.35 5.39 -7.40
C LYS A 103 16.40 6.36 -6.87
N GLY A 104 16.62 6.42 -5.56
CA GLY A 104 17.50 7.37 -4.90
C GLY A 104 17.03 8.82 -5.04
N ARG A 105 15.71 9.04 -5.10
CA ARG A 105 15.09 10.36 -5.39
C ARG A 105 13.77 10.51 -4.66
N PRO A 106 13.43 11.71 -4.15
CA PRO A 106 12.15 11.95 -3.50
C PRO A 106 10.99 11.45 -4.34
N ALA A 107 10.07 10.72 -3.71
CA ALA A 107 8.90 10.17 -4.37
C ALA A 107 7.62 10.39 -3.56
N VAL A 108 6.51 10.51 -4.30
CA VAL A 108 5.17 10.73 -3.77
C VAL A 108 4.19 9.80 -4.45
N THR A 109 3.22 9.29 -3.70
CA THR A 109 2.14 8.46 -4.23
C THR A 109 0.81 9.18 -4.08
N TYR A 110 0.07 9.30 -5.19
CA TYR A 110 -1.30 9.79 -5.22
C TYR A 110 -2.26 8.62 -5.38
N ILE A 111 -3.38 8.65 -4.65
CA ILE A 111 -4.41 7.60 -4.67
C ILE A 111 -5.61 8.08 -5.50
N SER A 112 -6.08 7.23 -6.41
CA SER A 112 -7.39 7.38 -7.06
C SER A 112 -8.23 6.15 -6.79
N ARG A 113 -9.47 6.35 -6.32
CA ARG A 113 -10.39 5.26 -5.97
C ARG A 113 -11.55 5.19 -6.97
N GLU A 114 -11.75 4.01 -7.51
CA GLU A 114 -12.91 3.64 -8.31
C GLU A 114 -13.73 2.56 -7.57
N LYS A 115 -14.92 2.21 -8.09
CA LYS A 115 -15.88 1.31 -7.43
C LYS A 115 -15.31 -0.06 -7.03
N ASN A 116 -14.37 -0.58 -7.80
CA ASN A 116 -13.79 -1.92 -7.64
C ASN A 116 -12.26 -1.93 -7.76
N LYS A 117 -11.62 -0.76 -7.70
CA LYS A 117 -10.20 -0.61 -7.96
C LYS A 117 -9.62 0.60 -7.23
N VAL A 118 -8.37 0.50 -6.82
CA VAL A 118 -7.55 1.63 -6.39
C VAL A 118 -6.33 1.71 -7.30
N THR A 119 -6.02 2.92 -7.77
CA THR A 119 -4.82 3.22 -8.54
C THR A 119 -3.88 4.08 -7.71
N PHE A 120 -2.64 3.63 -7.59
CA PHE A 120 -1.53 4.38 -7.00
C PHE A 120 -0.68 4.96 -8.12
N HIS A 121 -0.69 6.28 -8.25
CA HIS A 121 0.19 7.00 -9.16
C HIS A 121 1.40 7.49 -8.38
N VAL A 122 2.55 6.87 -8.63
CA VAL A 122 3.80 7.21 -7.95
C VAL A 122 4.64 8.08 -8.88
N GLN A 123 5.08 9.23 -8.40
CA GLN A 123 5.95 10.14 -9.12
C GLN A 123 7.23 10.37 -8.33
N TRP A 124 8.36 10.46 -9.02
CA TRP A 124 9.63 10.79 -8.39
C TRP A 124 10.39 11.89 -9.12
N ASP A 125 11.26 12.54 -8.38
CA ASP A 125 11.96 13.74 -8.81
C ASP A 125 13.03 13.52 -9.89
N LYS A 126 13.55 14.68 -10.34
CA LYS A 126 14.25 14.84 -11.60
C LYS A 126 15.62 14.20 -11.68
#